data_AF-A0A7Y3FPR3-F1
#
_entry.id   AF-A0A7Y3FPR3-F1
#
_cell.length_a   1.000
_cell.length_b   1.000
_cell.length_c   1.000
_cell.angle_alpha   90.00
_cell.angle_beta   90.00
_cell.angle_gamma   90.00
#
_symmetry.space_group_name_H-M   'P 1'
#
loop_
_entity.id
_entity.type
_entity.pdbx_description
1 polymer ?
#
loop_
_entity_poly.entity_id
_entity_poly.type
_entity_poly.pdbx_seq_one_letter_code
_entity_poly.pdbx_strand_id
1 'polypeptide(L)'
;MNHDDAAARALLLRFDRGLADQRIEMELCVVGGAVITLNFARAPRTRRPRALFASSGAALAARRHAAERAGVALDRLEEAARTVVTGQAAAFEGERLRVFSPPPDYVLAMKCAALRFVPEGGVEDDIRYLLRFLGVRDPAAAVDVVSGYLTPRQRPEDLESRLASLIS
;
A
#
# COMPACT_ATOMS: atom_id res chain seq x y z
N MET A 1 -14.13 22.19 -5.52
CA MET A 1 -13.69 20.89 -6.08
C MET A 1 -13.14 21.16 -7.47
N ASN A 2 -11.84 20.97 -7.67
CA ASN A 2 -11.19 21.17 -8.97
C ASN A 2 -11.68 20.10 -9.97
N HIS A 3 -11.70 20.39 -11.28
CA HIS A 3 -12.21 19.44 -12.29
C HIS A 3 -11.45 18.10 -12.25
N ASP A 4 -10.13 18.17 -12.02
CA ASP A 4 -9.26 17.00 -11.93
C ASP A 4 -9.53 16.13 -10.70
N ASP A 5 -9.89 16.73 -9.56
CA ASP A 5 -10.23 16.01 -8.32
C ASP A 5 -11.58 15.26 -8.48
N ALA A 6 -12.55 15.88 -9.14
CA ALA A 6 -13.83 15.25 -9.45
C ALA A 6 -13.66 14.04 -10.40
N ALA A 7 -12.84 14.20 -11.44
CA ALA A 7 -12.52 13.12 -12.39
C ALA A 7 -11.76 11.97 -11.71
N ALA A 8 -10.77 12.30 -10.87
CA ALA A 8 -10.02 11.31 -10.09
C ALA A 8 -10.94 10.50 -9.17
N ARG A 9 -11.82 11.17 -8.41
CA ARG A 9 -12.79 10.52 -7.52
C ARG A 9 -13.78 9.64 -8.29
N ALA A 10 -14.26 10.08 -9.45
CA ALA A 10 -15.14 9.28 -10.30
C ALA A 10 -14.47 7.99 -10.80
N LEU A 11 -13.17 8.06 -11.13
CA LEU A 11 -12.37 6.90 -11.50
C LEU A 11 -12.18 5.94 -10.32
N LEU A 12 -11.84 6.46 -9.13
CA LEU A 12 -11.71 5.67 -7.90
C LEU A 12 -13.04 4.97 -7.53
N LEU A 13 -14.18 5.65 -7.67
CA LEU A 13 -15.51 5.05 -7.47
C LEU A 13 -15.82 3.93 -8.47
N ARG A 14 -15.36 4.06 -9.72
CA ARG A 14 -15.51 3.00 -10.73
C ARG A 14 -14.69 1.78 -10.36
N PHE A 15 -13.44 1.99 -9.91
CA PHE A 15 -12.59 0.92 -9.44
C PHE A 15 -13.15 0.24 -8.18
N ASP A 16 -13.63 1.02 -7.21
CA ASP A 16 -14.30 0.55 -5.99
C ASP A 16 -15.43 -0.44 -6.29
N ARG A 17 -16.29 -0.13 -7.26
CA ARG A 17 -17.35 -1.04 -7.74
C ARG A 17 -16.79 -2.33 -8.34
N GLY A 18 -15.68 -2.25 -9.08
CA GLY A 18 -14.98 -3.43 -9.62
C GLY A 18 -14.41 -4.36 -8.54
N LEU A 19 -14.09 -3.82 -7.36
CA LEU A 19 -13.67 -4.63 -6.19
C LEU A 19 -14.85 -5.38 -5.56
N ALA A 20 -16.04 -4.77 -5.56
CA ALA A 20 -17.25 -5.35 -4.96
C ALA A 20 -17.63 -6.70 -5.61
N ASP A 21 -17.54 -6.80 -6.94
CA ASP A 21 -17.78 -8.03 -7.72
C ASP A 21 -16.92 -9.21 -7.25
N GLN A 22 -15.74 -8.91 -6.71
CA GLN A 22 -14.75 -9.91 -6.29
C GLN A 22 -14.68 -10.08 -4.77
N ARG A 23 -15.51 -9.35 -4.03
CA ARG A 23 -15.49 -9.28 -2.56
C ARG A 23 -14.09 -8.92 -2.04
N ILE A 24 -13.45 -7.97 -2.73
CA ILE A 24 -12.14 -7.45 -2.36
C ILE A 24 -12.32 -6.15 -1.57
N GLU A 25 -11.56 -6.00 -0.50
CA GLU A 25 -11.29 -4.73 0.17
C GLU A 25 -9.82 -4.35 -0.08
N MET A 26 -9.57 -3.09 -0.42
CA MET A 26 -8.26 -2.60 -0.82
C MET A 26 -7.95 -1.23 -0.21
N GLU A 27 -6.71 -1.09 0.27
CA GLU A 27 -6.15 0.19 0.70
C GLU A 27 -4.94 0.56 -0.16
N LEU A 28 -5.04 1.71 -0.83
CA LEU A 28 -3.95 2.32 -1.59
C LEU A 28 -3.36 3.48 -0.79
N CYS A 29 -2.06 3.43 -0.55
CA CYS A 29 -1.32 4.50 0.09
C CYS A 29 -0.50 5.26 -0.94
N VAL A 30 -0.43 6.57 -0.78
CA VAL A 30 0.46 7.39 -1.61
C VAL A 30 1.60 7.90 -0.74
N VAL A 31 2.83 7.62 -1.16
CA VAL A 31 4.05 8.06 -0.47
C VAL A 31 5.00 8.63 -1.51
N GLY A 32 5.38 9.91 -1.41
CA GLY A 32 6.36 10.50 -2.32
C GLY A 32 6.01 10.40 -3.81
N GLY A 33 4.72 10.31 -4.15
CA GLY A 33 4.21 10.09 -5.51
C GLY A 33 4.11 8.62 -5.94
N ALA A 34 4.67 7.67 -5.18
CA ALA A 34 4.43 6.25 -5.39
C ALA A 34 3.10 5.82 -4.78
N VAL A 35 2.38 4.93 -5.48
CA VAL A 35 1.16 4.29 -4.95
C VAL A 35 1.52 2.89 -4.47
N ILE A 36 1.43 2.69 -3.17
CA ILE A 36 1.82 1.49 -2.44
C ILE A 36 0.56 0.84 -1.86
N THR A 37 0.31 -0.42 -2.18
CA THR A 37 -0.82 -1.16 -1.60
C THR A 37 -0.50 -1.60 -0.17
N LEU A 38 -1.33 -1.24 0.80
CA LEU A 38 -1.16 -1.64 2.21
C LEU A 38 -2.04 -2.80 2.64
N ASN A 39 -3.27 -2.89 2.18
CA ASN A 39 -4.18 -3.97 2.58
C ASN A 39 -4.92 -4.52 1.36
N PHE A 40 -4.97 -5.83 1.27
CA PHE A 40 -5.70 -6.55 0.24
C PHE A 40 -6.36 -7.80 0.84
N ALA A 41 -7.68 -7.77 1.02
CA ALA A 41 -8.43 -8.92 1.54
C ALA A 41 -9.53 -9.33 0.56
N ARG A 42 -9.54 -10.60 0.14
CA ARG A 42 -10.73 -11.27 -0.43
C ARG A 42 -11.56 -11.79 0.74
N ALA A 43 -12.58 -11.07 1.21
CA ALA A 43 -13.33 -11.46 2.41
C ALA A 43 -14.72 -12.05 2.08
N PRO A 44 -15.23 -13.02 2.86
CA PRO A 44 -16.54 -12.89 3.46
C PRO A 44 -16.35 -12.21 4.82
N ARG A 45 -16.71 -10.92 4.89
CA ARG A 45 -16.89 -10.10 6.11
C ARG A 45 -16.27 -10.68 7.38
N THR A 46 -14.96 -10.56 7.56
CA THR A 46 -14.36 -10.77 8.87
C THR A 46 -14.22 -9.42 9.57
N ARG A 47 -14.82 -9.30 10.75
CA ARG A 47 -14.82 -8.12 11.64
C ARG A 47 -13.43 -7.70 12.17
N ARG A 48 -12.34 -8.18 11.57
CA ARG A 48 -10.98 -7.80 11.92
C ARG A 48 -10.22 -7.54 10.64
N PRO A 49 -9.59 -6.35 10.45
CA PRO A 49 -8.65 -6.15 9.36
C PRO A 49 -7.48 -7.11 9.60
N ARG A 50 -7.52 -8.29 8.95
CA ARG A 50 -6.33 -9.10 8.77
C ARG A 50 -5.57 -8.40 7.68
N ALA A 51 -4.72 -7.48 8.10
CA ALA A 51 -3.85 -6.73 7.23
C ALA A 51 -2.97 -7.71 6.45
N LEU A 52 -3.39 -7.98 5.22
CA LEU A 52 -2.60 -8.73 4.26
C LEU A 52 -1.83 -7.67 3.48
N PHE A 53 -0.75 -7.24 4.14
CA PHE A 53 0.24 -6.33 3.62
C PHE A 53 1.02 -7.06 2.53
N ALA A 54 0.80 -6.69 1.28
CA ALA A 54 1.80 -6.93 0.27
C ALA A 54 1.52 -6.12 -0.99
N SER A 55 2.60 -5.66 -1.61
CA SER A 55 2.65 -5.54 -3.07
C SER A 55 3.00 -6.90 -3.67
N SER A 56 2.41 -7.98 -3.11
CA SER A 56 2.67 -9.34 -3.58
C SER A 56 2.15 -9.47 -5.00
N GLY A 57 2.70 -10.45 -5.74
CA GLY A 57 2.14 -10.83 -7.02
C GLY A 57 0.62 -11.02 -6.98
N ALA A 58 0.07 -11.51 -5.86
CA ALA A 58 -1.38 -11.67 -5.67
C ALA A 58 -2.14 -10.33 -5.55
N ALA A 59 -1.64 -9.38 -4.76
CA ALA A 59 -2.25 -8.06 -4.64
C ALA A 59 -2.16 -7.28 -5.96
N LEU A 60 -1.02 -7.36 -6.63
CA LEU A 60 -0.83 -6.75 -7.95
C LEU A 60 -1.75 -7.39 -9.00
N ALA A 61 -1.84 -8.72 -9.04
CA ALA A 61 -2.72 -9.44 -9.95
C ALA A 61 -4.19 -9.11 -9.71
N ALA A 62 -4.61 -9.03 -8.44
CA ALA A 62 -5.98 -8.66 -8.12
C ALA A 62 -6.30 -7.19 -8.42
N ARG A 63 -5.35 -6.27 -8.18
CA ARG A 63 -5.47 -4.87 -8.59
C ARG A 63 -5.60 -4.76 -10.10
N ARG A 64 -4.75 -5.46 -10.87
CA ARG A 64 -4.83 -5.56 -12.34
C ARG A 64 -6.19 -6.09 -12.78
N HIS A 65 -6.61 -7.21 -12.22
CA HIS A 65 -7.87 -7.84 -12.60
C HIS A 65 -9.10 -6.97 -12.26
N ALA A 66 -9.11 -6.30 -11.10
CA ALA A 66 -10.16 -5.35 -10.75
C ALA A 66 -10.17 -4.13 -11.68
N ALA A 67 -8.98 -3.64 -12.08
CA ALA A 67 -8.84 -2.51 -12.98
C ALA A 67 -9.34 -2.85 -14.40
N GLU A 68 -8.95 -4.01 -14.93
CA GLU A 68 -9.44 -4.54 -16.21
C GLU A 68 -10.97 -4.66 -16.23
N ARG A 69 -11.56 -5.26 -15.18
CA ARG A 69 -13.01 -5.40 -15.02
C ARG A 69 -13.73 -4.04 -14.94
N ALA A 70 -13.12 -3.07 -14.27
CA ALA A 70 -13.65 -1.71 -14.16
C ALA A 70 -13.44 -0.89 -15.45
N GLY A 71 -12.70 -1.40 -16.44
CA GLY A 71 -12.30 -0.64 -17.63
C GLY A 71 -11.40 0.54 -17.29
N VAL A 72 -10.57 0.40 -16.25
CA VAL A 72 -9.68 1.42 -15.72
C VAL A 72 -8.24 0.98 -15.95
N ALA A 73 -7.43 1.83 -16.58
CA ALA A 73 -6.00 1.57 -16.73
C ALA A 73 -5.28 1.83 -15.39
N LEU A 74 -4.28 1.00 -15.05
CA LEU A 74 -3.60 1.08 -13.76
C LEU A 74 -2.84 2.39 -13.54
N ASP A 75 -2.19 2.91 -14.57
CA ASP A 75 -1.51 4.21 -14.55
C ASP A 75 -2.50 5.34 -14.21
N ARG A 76 -3.71 5.29 -14.77
CA ARG A 76 -4.79 6.24 -14.48
C ARG A 76 -5.35 6.09 -13.08
N LEU A 77 -5.40 4.86 -12.55
CA LEU A 77 -5.77 4.60 -11.16
C LEU A 77 -4.75 5.21 -10.19
N GLU A 78 -3.46 5.02 -10.47
CA GLU A 78 -2.38 5.56 -9.64
C GLU A 78 -2.35 7.09 -9.69
N GLU A 79 -2.60 7.67 -10.86
CA GLU A 79 -2.72 9.11 -11.02
C GLU A 79 -3.92 9.66 -10.24
N ALA A 80 -5.09 9.02 -10.35
CA ALA A 80 -6.27 9.42 -9.58
C ALA A 80 -6.03 9.34 -8.06
N ALA A 81 -5.32 8.30 -7.61
CA ALA A 81 -4.95 8.18 -6.20
C ALA A 81 -4.03 9.34 -5.75
N ARG A 82 -3.01 9.68 -6.54
CA ARG A 82 -2.15 10.85 -6.29
C ARG A 82 -2.93 12.14 -6.24
N THR A 83 -3.78 12.41 -7.24
CA THR A 83 -4.59 13.63 -7.33
C THR A 83 -5.48 13.83 -6.12
N VAL A 84 -6.09 12.76 -5.61
CA VAL A 84 -6.96 12.83 -4.43
C VAL A 84 -6.20 13.15 -3.15
N VAL A 85 -5.04 12.54 -2.93
CA VAL A 85 -4.28 12.76 -1.69
C VAL A 85 -3.58 14.12 -1.65
N THR A 86 -3.24 14.68 -2.83
CA THR A 86 -2.69 16.03 -2.94
C THR A 86 -3.78 17.10 -3.09
N GLY A 87 -5.01 16.66 -3.34
CA GLY A 87 -6.21 17.49 -3.42
C GLY A 87 -6.80 17.86 -2.06
N GLN A 88 -7.98 18.48 -2.08
CA GLN A 88 -8.59 19.08 -0.89
C GLN A 88 -9.04 18.07 0.17
N ALA A 89 -9.34 16.83 -0.22
CA ALA A 89 -9.87 15.81 0.68
C ALA A 89 -8.79 15.04 1.46
N ALA A 90 -7.51 15.13 1.04
CA ALA A 90 -6.35 14.37 1.56
C ALA A 90 -6.53 12.83 1.61
N ALA A 91 -7.69 12.31 1.22
CA ALA A 91 -8.05 10.90 1.19
C ALA A 91 -9.34 10.68 0.37
N PHE A 92 -9.55 9.41 0.00
CA PHE A 92 -10.80 8.88 -0.55
C PHE A 92 -11.24 7.66 0.24
N GLU A 93 -12.55 7.56 0.46
CA GLU A 93 -13.19 6.45 1.15
C GLU A 93 -14.42 6.01 0.36
N GLY A 94 -14.34 4.83 -0.23
CA GLY A 94 -15.42 4.11 -0.89
C GLY A 94 -15.91 2.93 -0.04
N GLU A 95 -16.77 2.09 -0.59
CA GLU A 95 -17.27 0.92 0.14
C GLU A 95 -16.21 -0.19 0.30
N ARG A 96 -15.28 -0.28 -0.66
CA ARG A 96 -14.26 -1.32 -0.80
C ARG A 96 -12.85 -0.78 -0.98
N LEU A 97 -12.72 0.48 -1.37
CA LEU A 97 -11.45 1.15 -1.63
C LEU A 97 -11.25 2.30 -0.65
N ARG A 98 -10.07 2.32 -0.04
CA ARG A 98 -9.55 3.51 0.65
C ARG A 98 -8.28 4.00 -0.03
N VAL A 99 -8.16 5.31 -0.20
CA VAL A 99 -6.93 5.95 -0.68
C VAL A 99 -6.50 7.02 0.31
N PHE A 100 -5.26 6.99 0.77
CA PHE A 100 -4.76 7.95 1.76
C PHE A 100 -3.22 8.10 1.68
N SER A 101 -2.67 9.10 2.38
CA SER A 101 -1.22 9.34 2.44
C SER A 101 -0.74 9.30 3.90
N PRO A 102 -0.42 8.12 4.45
CA PRO A 102 0.12 8.01 5.81
C PRO A 102 1.59 8.47 5.91
N PRO A 103 2.14 8.62 7.12
CA PRO A 103 3.57 8.83 7.34
C PRO A 103 4.42 7.74 6.66
N PRO A 104 5.48 8.08 5.92
CA PRO A 104 6.28 7.11 5.16
C PRO A 104 6.99 6.07 6.03
N ASP A 105 7.42 6.46 7.24
CA ASP A 105 8.01 5.60 8.27
C ASP A 105 7.02 4.54 8.80
N TYR A 106 5.76 4.92 8.97
CA TYR A 106 4.69 3.97 9.25
C TYR A 106 4.50 2.96 8.12
N VAL A 107 4.52 3.41 6.85
CA VAL A 107 4.41 2.50 5.68
C VAL A 107 5.60 1.55 5.63
N LEU A 108 6.82 2.05 5.90
CA LEU A 108 8.02 1.22 6.00
C LEU A 108 7.83 0.13 7.05
N ALA A 109 7.39 0.50 8.25
CA ALA A 109 7.14 -0.46 9.32
C ALA A 109 6.12 -1.53 8.90
N MET A 110 4.99 -1.12 8.32
CA MET A 110 3.96 -2.06 7.85
C MET A 110 4.49 -3.00 6.75
N LYS A 111 5.33 -2.50 5.83
CA LYS A 111 5.99 -3.33 4.81
C LYS A 111 7.00 -4.30 5.41
N CYS A 112 7.75 -3.90 6.43
CA CYS A 112 8.63 -4.80 7.16
C CYS A 112 7.86 -5.88 7.94
N ALA A 113 6.68 -5.58 8.50
CA ALA A 113 5.82 -6.59 9.13
C ALA A 113 5.36 -7.66 8.12
N ALA A 114 5.13 -7.26 6.87
CA ALA A 114 4.68 -8.14 5.79
C ALA A 114 5.67 -9.26 5.44
N LEU A 115 6.97 -9.03 5.62
CA LEU A 115 8.04 -10.01 5.36
C LEU A 115 7.84 -11.32 6.13
N ARG A 116 7.05 -11.32 7.21
CA ARG A 116 6.70 -12.52 7.98
C ARG A 116 5.72 -13.45 7.26
N PHE A 117 4.93 -12.92 6.33
CA PHE A 117 3.80 -13.61 5.71
C PHE A 117 3.97 -13.78 4.20
N VAL A 118 4.87 -13.01 3.59
CA VAL A 118 5.05 -12.93 2.14
C VAL A 118 6.38 -13.58 1.80
N PRO A 119 6.41 -14.62 0.94
CA PRO A 119 7.67 -15.16 0.42
C PRO A 119 8.40 -14.10 -0.41
N GLU A 120 9.71 -14.31 -0.62
CA GLU A 120 10.62 -13.38 -1.31
C GLU A 120 10.04 -12.80 -2.62
N GLY A 121 10.22 -11.49 -2.82
CA GLY A 121 9.92 -10.79 -4.08
C GLY A 121 8.58 -10.04 -4.14
N GLY A 122 7.97 -9.70 -3.01
CA GLY A 122 6.65 -9.06 -2.95
C GLY A 122 6.58 -7.72 -2.20
N VAL A 123 7.60 -7.34 -1.42
CA VAL A 123 7.60 -6.09 -0.63
C VAL A 123 8.95 -5.39 -0.61
N GLU A 124 10.00 -6.04 -1.08
CA GLU A 124 11.39 -5.59 -1.05
C GLU A 124 11.60 -4.30 -1.85
N ASP A 125 10.95 -4.17 -3.02
CA ASP A 125 11.05 -2.97 -3.83
C ASP A 125 10.39 -1.75 -3.17
N ASP A 126 9.26 -1.97 -2.48
CA ASP A 126 8.62 -0.92 -1.69
C ASP A 126 9.50 -0.53 -0.50
N ILE A 127 10.06 -1.51 0.20
CA ILE A 127 10.97 -1.27 1.33
C ILE A 127 12.19 -0.48 0.86
N ARG A 128 12.81 -0.88 -0.26
CA ARG A 128 13.94 -0.16 -0.87
C ARG A 128 13.55 1.26 -1.28
N TYR A 129 12.37 1.45 -1.86
CA TYR A 129 11.86 2.78 -2.17
C TYR A 129 11.69 3.62 -0.90
N LEU A 130 11.04 3.09 0.13
CA LEU A 130 10.77 3.79 1.39
C LEU A 130 12.03 4.14 2.15
N LEU A 131 13.01 3.24 2.23
CA LEU A 131 14.32 3.49 2.83
C LEU A 131 15.03 4.67 2.14
N ARG A 132 15.05 4.68 0.80
CA ARG A 132 15.62 5.80 0.02
C ARG A 132 14.84 7.09 0.22
N PHE A 133 13.50 7.01 0.23
CA PHE A 133 12.62 8.17 0.42
C PHE A 133 12.82 8.82 1.80
N LEU A 134 12.98 7.99 2.83
CA LEU A 134 13.25 8.43 4.21
C LEU A 134 14.72 8.83 4.45
N GLY A 135 15.60 8.61 3.47
CA GLY A 135 17.04 8.86 3.62
C GLY A 135 17.74 7.90 4.58
N VAL A 136 17.14 6.75 4.90
CA VAL A 136 17.69 5.74 5.79
C VAL A 136 18.66 4.85 5.03
N ARG A 137 19.94 4.90 5.42
CA ARG A 137 21.06 4.20 4.76
C ARG A 137 21.82 3.27 5.69
N ASP A 138 21.33 3.10 6.91
CA ASP A 138 21.93 2.27 7.94
C ASP A 138 20.91 1.23 8.41
N PRO A 139 21.26 -0.08 8.44
CA PRO A 139 20.32 -1.12 8.85
C PRO A 139 19.82 -0.95 10.29
N ALA A 140 20.67 -0.51 11.22
CA ALA A 140 20.26 -0.29 12.61
C ALA A 140 19.27 0.87 12.72
N ALA A 141 19.52 1.99 12.03
CA ALA A 141 18.58 3.10 11.94
C ALA A 141 17.23 2.67 11.30
N ALA A 142 17.26 1.79 10.29
CA ALA A 142 16.05 1.24 9.72
C ALA A 142 15.27 0.38 10.73
N VAL A 143 15.96 -0.44 11.53
CA VAL A 143 15.35 -1.21 12.63
C VAL A 143 14.73 -0.27 13.66
N ASP A 144 15.37 0.84 14.02
CA ASP A 144 14.83 1.81 14.97
C ASP A 144 13.51 2.44 14.48
N VAL A 145 13.47 2.86 13.22
CA VAL A 145 12.24 3.38 12.58
C VAL A 145 11.12 2.34 12.66
N VAL A 146 11.40 1.09 12.29
CA VAL A 146 10.40 0.02 12.31
C VAL A 146 9.95 -0.28 13.75
N SER A 147 10.86 -0.21 14.72
CA SER A 147 10.60 -0.50 16.13
C SER A 147 9.77 0.60 16.82
N GLY A 148 9.72 1.80 16.25
CA GLY A 148 8.81 2.86 16.68
C GLY A 148 7.32 2.50 16.49
N TYR A 149 7.02 1.56 15.59
CA TYR A 149 5.64 1.14 15.27
C TYR A 149 5.34 -0.33 15.60
N LEU A 150 6.35 -1.18 15.62
CA LEU A 150 6.19 -2.63 15.78
C LEU A 150 6.86 -3.17 17.03
N THR A 151 6.13 -4.00 17.77
CA THR A 151 6.72 -4.81 18.83
C THR A 151 7.64 -5.91 18.24
N PRO A 152 8.58 -6.47 19.04
CA PRO A 152 9.42 -7.58 18.59
C PRO A 152 8.64 -8.76 17.99
N ARG A 153 7.44 -9.07 18.50
CA ARG A 153 6.58 -10.16 18.00
C ARG A 153 5.94 -9.87 16.63
N GLN A 154 5.92 -8.61 16.21
CA GLN A 154 5.33 -8.17 14.94
C GLN A 154 6.37 -8.06 13.82
N ARG A 155 7.67 -8.11 14.16
CA ARG A 155 8.79 -8.01 13.21
C ARG A 155 9.28 -9.42 12.81
N PRO A 156 9.86 -9.59 11.61
CA PRO A 156 10.68 -10.75 11.29
C PRO A 156 11.84 -10.88 12.29
N GLU A 157 12.24 -12.12 12.61
CA GLU A 157 13.40 -12.37 13.48
C GLU A 157 14.72 -11.94 12.81
N ASP A 158 14.79 -12.06 11.49
CA ASP A 158 15.93 -11.72 10.64
C ASP A 158 15.85 -10.30 10.05
N LEU A 159 15.02 -9.41 10.64
CA LEU A 159 14.71 -8.10 10.06
C LEU A 159 15.96 -7.28 9.74
N GLU A 160 16.94 -7.21 10.66
CA GLU A 160 18.16 -6.42 10.47
C GLU A 160 18.97 -6.91 9.27
N SER A 161 19.14 -8.23 9.14
CA SER A 161 19.84 -8.85 8.00
C SER A 161 19.11 -8.57 6.68
N ARG A 162 17.77 -8.66 6.66
CA ARG A 162 16.96 -8.30 5.49
C ARG A 162 17.08 -6.82 5.12
N LEU A 163 17.10 -5.92 6.09
CA LEU A 163 17.29 -4.49 5.83
C LEU A 163 18.69 -4.21 5.30
N ALA A 164 19.71 -4.89 5.83
CA ALA A 164 21.08 -4.79 5.32
C ALA A 164 21.20 -5.16 3.85
N SER A 165 20.52 -6.21 3.39
CA SER A 165 20.53 -6.61 1.97
C SER A 165 19.71 -5.70 1.05
N LEU A 166 18.83 -4.86 1.59
CA LEU A 166 18.01 -3.92 0.81
C LEU A 166 18.61 -2.51 0.73
N ILE A 167 19.54 -2.19 1.63
CA ILE A 167 20.25 -0.90 1.69
C ILE A 167 21.52 -0.88 0.80
N SER A 168 22.11 -2.05 0.52
CA SER A 168 23.27 -2.21 -0.39
C SER A 168 22.96 -1.81 -1.82
#